data_AF-X0ZNW2-F1
#
_entry.id   AF-X0ZNW2-F1
#
_cell.length_a   1.000
_cell.length_b   1.000
_cell.length_c   1.000
_cell.angle_alpha   90.00
_cell.angle_beta   90.00
_cell.angle_gamma   90.00
#
_symmetry.space_group_name_H-M   'P 1'
#
loop_
_entity.id
_entity.type
_entity.pdbx_description
1 polymer ?
#
loop_
_entity_poly.entity_id
_entity_poly.type
_entity_poly.pdbx_seq_one_letter_code
_entity_poly.pdbx_strand_id
1 'polypeptide(L)'
;IITGRSFAYITKNNDVNLALMSVNKTLKSEGILIFDNFDAKEVFLNFKQELIQTSTYNNRKYKRVSNNSMNLETGWTWNWDATYYIEESGKETQIVHDKSVLRAFTKDELSLFLKLNNFDILKVIDEGLSLTVVAQKVMKSSKNFA
;
A
#
# COMPACT_ATOMS: atom_id res chain seq x y z
N ILE A 1 7.56 9.86 -5.65
CA ILE A 1 7.05 8.50 -5.89
C ILE A 1 7.09 7.76 -4.56
N ILE A 2 6.01 7.08 -4.18
CA ILE A 2 5.98 6.13 -3.06
C ILE A 2 5.86 4.76 -3.72
N THR A 3 6.83 3.87 -3.52
CA THR A 3 6.89 2.58 -4.24
C THR A 3 6.76 1.40 -3.30
N GLY A 4 6.53 0.22 -3.88
CA GLY A 4 6.57 -1.05 -3.17
C GLY A 4 5.38 -1.27 -2.24
N ARG A 5 4.23 -0.65 -2.54
CA ARG A 5 3.03 -0.66 -1.69
C ARG A 5 3.30 -0.18 -0.26
N SER A 6 4.31 0.68 -0.08
CA SER A 6 4.65 1.24 1.24
C SER A 6 3.48 2.02 1.85
N PHE A 7 2.56 2.54 1.02
CA PHE A 7 1.36 3.21 1.48
C PHE A 7 0.40 2.28 2.26
N ALA A 8 0.45 0.97 2.02
CA ALA A 8 -0.36 -0.02 2.74
C ALA A 8 -0.03 -0.10 4.24
N TYR A 9 1.15 0.38 4.66
CA TYR A 9 1.54 0.41 6.06
C TYR A 9 0.96 1.62 6.82
N ILE A 10 0.30 2.55 6.12
CA ILE A 10 -0.37 3.69 6.74
C ILE A 10 -1.81 3.28 7.08
N THR A 11 -2.00 2.75 8.28
CA THR A 11 -3.25 2.10 8.66
C THR A 11 -4.33 3.07 9.15
N LYS A 12 -3.97 4.23 9.71
CA LYS A 12 -4.93 5.20 10.26
C LYS A 12 -5.20 6.36 9.30
N ASN A 13 -6.46 6.80 9.25
CA ASN A 13 -6.87 7.95 8.41
C ASN A 13 -6.09 9.23 8.71
N ASN A 14 -5.75 9.48 9.99
CA ASN A 14 -4.97 10.65 10.37
C ASN A 14 -3.56 10.60 9.77
N ASP A 15 -2.92 9.44 9.80
CA ASP A 15 -1.57 9.25 9.28
C ASP A 15 -1.53 9.34 7.75
N VAL A 16 -2.60 8.90 7.07
CA VAL A 16 -2.81 9.13 5.63
C VAL A 16 -2.81 10.60 5.29
N ASN A 17 -3.58 11.41 6.04
CA ASN A 17 -3.61 12.86 5.85
C ASN A 17 -2.25 13.49 6.11
N LEU A 18 -1.60 13.16 7.23
CA LEU A 18 -0.26 13.69 7.54
C LEU A 18 0.77 13.35 6.47
N ALA A 19 0.75 12.12 5.96
CA ALA A 19 1.63 11.69 4.87
C ALA A 19 1.37 12.49 3.59
N LEU A 20 0.10 12.59 3.15
CA LEU A 20 -0.26 13.35 1.95
C LEU A 20 0.03 14.85 2.08
N MET A 21 -0.20 15.45 3.25
CA MET A 21 0.19 16.84 3.52
C MET A 21 1.70 17.04 3.42
N SER A 22 2.49 16.12 3.95
CA SER A 22 3.95 16.17 3.88
C SER A 22 4.44 16.08 2.43
N VAL A 23 3.88 15.15 1.64
CA VAL A 23 4.15 15.04 0.21
C VAL A 23 3.75 16.32 -0.52
N ASN A 24 2.56 16.88 -0.24
CA ASN A 24 2.11 18.12 -0.87
C ASN A 24 3.09 19.27 -0.62
N LYS A 25 3.59 19.43 0.60
CA LYS A 25 4.55 20.49 0.97
C LYS A 25 5.88 20.40 0.21
N THR A 26 6.30 19.20 -0.16
CA THR A 26 7.59 18.97 -0.84
C THR A 26 7.50 19.04 -2.36
N LEU A 27 6.32 18.83 -2.94
CA LEU A 27 6.12 18.93 -4.38
C LEU A 27 6.07 20.39 -4.85
N LYS A 28 6.71 20.66 -6.00
CA LYS A 28 6.55 21.91 -6.75
C LYS A 28 5.10 22.07 -7.24
N SER A 29 4.73 23.27 -7.67
CA SER A 29 3.45 23.49 -8.35
C SER A 29 3.28 22.49 -9.49
N GLU A 30 2.08 21.93 -9.62
CA GLU A 30 1.73 20.92 -10.64
C GLU A 30 2.56 19.62 -10.56
N GLY A 31 3.28 19.42 -9.45
CA GLY A 31 4.09 18.23 -9.21
C GLY A 31 3.24 16.97 -9.10
N ILE A 32 3.81 15.84 -9.54
CA ILE A 32 3.11 14.56 -9.60
C ILE A 32 3.46 13.68 -8.40
N LEU A 33 2.42 13.18 -7.74
CA LEU A 33 2.47 12.09 -6.78
C LEU A 33 2.06 10.79 -7.49
N ILE A 34 2.93 9.78 -7.41
CA ILE A 34 2.63 8.42 -7.88
C ILE A 34 2.82 7.49 -6.68
N PHE A 35 1.81 6.69 -6.39
CA PHE A 35 1.86 5.66 -5.35
C PHE A 35 0.99 4.46 -5.69
N ASP A 36 1.38 3.29 -5.18
CA ASP A 36 0.67 2.04 -5.31
C ASP A 36 0.04 1.61 -3.98
N ASN A 37 -1.07 0.88 -4.06
CA ASN A 37 -1.71 0.28 -2.90
C ASN A 37 -2.54 -0.95 -3.26
N PHE A 38 -3.04 -1.67 -2.26
CA PHE A 38 -4.01 -2.73 -2.46
C PHE A 38 -5.42 -2.17 -2.71
N ASP A 39 -6.13 -2.77 -3.68
CA ASP A 39 -7.55 -2.48 -3.91
C ASP A 39 -8.38 -3.23 -2.87
N ALA A 40 -9.07 -2.50 -1.99
CA ALA A 40 -9.88 -3.10 -0.93
C ALA A 40 -10.98 -4.01 -1.47
N LYS A 41 -11.60 -3.65 -2.60
CA LYS A 41 -12.65 -4.48 -3.20
C LYS A 41 -12.07 -5.83 -3.61
N GLU A 42 -10.99 -5.81 -4.37
CA GLU A 42 -10.40 -7.03 -4.93
C GLU A 42 -9.77 -7.91 -3.85
N VAL A 43 -9.10 -7.32 -2.85
CA VAL A 43 -8.52 -8.06 -1.72
C VAL A 43 -9.59 -8.70 -0.84
N PHE A 44 -10.63 -7.96 -0.43
CA PHE A 44 -11.58 -8.47 0.56
C PHE A 44 -12.65 -9.38 -0.05
N LEU A 45 -13.02 -9.21 -1.33
CA LEU A 45 -13.88 -10.17 -2.03
C LEU A 45 -13.18 -11.50 -2.34
N ASN A 46 -11.85 -11.49 -2.46
CA ASN A 46 -11.03 -12.67 -2.80
C ASN A 46 -10.01 -13.01 -1.71
N PHE A 47 -10.36 -12.76 -0.44
CA PHE A 47 -9.40 -12.80 0.67
C PHE A 47 -8.83 -14.20 0.88
N LYS A 48 -7.51 -14.32 0.77
CA LYS A 48 -6.79 -15.59 0.98
C LYS A 48 -6.15 -15.62 2.36
N GLN A 49 -6.58 -16.56 3.19
CA GLN A 49 -5.99 -16.77 4.52
C GLN A 49 -4.55 -17.24 4.44
N GLU A 50 -4.18 -18.01 3.40
CA GLU A 50 -2.80 -18.44 3.17
C GLU A 50 -2.37 -18.08 1.74
N LEU A 51 -1.15 -17.57 1.60
CA LEU A 51 -0.48 -17.39 0.32
C LEU A 51 0.95 -17.92 0.39
N ILE A 52 1.29 -18.82 -0.53
CA ILE A 52 2.64 -19.35 -0.67
C ILE A 52 3.25 -18.79 -1.94
N GLN A 53 4.43 -18.22 -1.83
CA GLN A 53 5.23 -17.78 -2.97
C GLN A 53 6.62 -18.38 -2.90
N THR A 54 7.16 -18.76 -4.05
CA THR A 54 8.53 -19.28 -4.15
C THR A 54 9.25 -18.56 -5.28
N SER A 55 10.51 -18.24 -5.06
CA SER A 55 11.40 -17.66 -6.07
C SER A 55 12.81 -18.20 -5.90
N THR A 56 13.61 -18.13 -6.96
CA THR A 56 15.01 -18.54 -6.95
C THR A 56 15.86 -17.40 -7.45
N TYR A 57 16.92 -17.06 -6.72
CA TYR A 57 17.87 -16.02 -7.09
C TYR A 57 19.26 -16.37 -6.56
N ASN A 58 20.29 -16.23 -7.39
CA ASN A 58 21.68 -16.56 -7.04
C ASN A 58 21.86 -17.92 -6.33
N ASN A 59 21.28 -18.98 -6.91
CA ASN A 59 21.31 -20.35 -6.36
C ASN A 59 20.70 -20.52 -4.95
N ARG A 60 19.94 -19.52 -4.48
CA ARG A 60 19.12 -19.61 -3.28
C ARG A 60 17.66 -19.72 -3.65
N LYS A 61 16.93 -20.55 -2.92
CA LYS A 61 15.47 -20.66 -3.04
C LYS A 61 14.83 -19.96 -1.85
N TYR A 62 13.90 -19.07 -2.15
CA TYR A 62 13.16 -18.26 -1.18
C TYR A 62 11.71 -18.72 -1.24
N LYS A 63 11.19 -19.25 -0.13
CA LYS A 63 9.76 -19.54 0.04
C LYS A 63 9.20 -18.59 1.08
N ARG A 64 8.12 -17.90 0.75
CA ARG A 64 7.32 -17.13 1.71
C ARG A 64 5.99 -17.81 1.91
N VAL A 65 5.64 -18.09 3.16
CA VAL A 65 4.28 -18.47 3.59
C VAL A 65 3.70 -17.26 4.31
N SER A 66 2.62 -16.71 3.79
CA SER A 66 1.89 -15.58 4.39
C SER A 66 0.57 -16.08 4.95
N ASN A 67 0.36 -15.89 6.24
CA ASN A 67 -0.89 -16.14 6.94
C ASN A 67 -1.61 -14.81 7.18
N ASN A 68 -2.84 -14.69 6.70
CA ASN A 68 -3.62 -13.47 6.72
C ASN A 68 -4.86 -13.63 7.60
N SER A 69 -5.15 -12.62 8.41
CA SER A 69 -6.41 -12.52 9.15
C SER A 69 -6.97 -11.12 9.06
N MET A 70 -8.27 -10.98 8.77
CA MET A 70 -8.91 -9.66 8.77
C MET A 70 -8.90 -9.08 10.19
N ASN A 71 -8.52 -7.81 10.30
CA ASN A 71 -8.46 -7.07 11.58
C ASN A 71 -9.55 -5.98 11.59
N LEU A 72 -9.72 -5.25 10.49
CA LEU A 72 -10.75 -4.21 10.27
C LEU A 72 -10.79 -3.04 11.29
N GLU A 73 -9.88 -2.94 12.24
CA GLU A 73 -9.91 -1.95 13.33
C GLU A 73 -9.76 -0.51 12.83
N THR A 74 -9.05 -0.29 11.73
CA THR A 74 -8.73 1.06 11.21
C THR A 74 -9.12 1.25 9.74
N GLY A 75 -10.10 0.47 9.28
CA GLY A 75 -10.59 0.46 7.90
C GLY A 75 -10.46 -0.94 7.30
N TRP A 76 -10.12 -1.03 6.02
CA TRP A 76 -9.88 -2.32 5.35
C TRP A 76 -8.50 -2.88 5.69
N THR A 77 -8.30 -3.23 6.97
CA THR A 77 -7.04 -3.76 7.49
C THR A 77 -7.04 -5.27 7.69
N TRP A 78 -5.88 -5.87 7.49
CA TRP A 78 -5.61 -7.26 7.84
C TRP A 78 -4.22 -7.41 8.45
N ASN A 79 -4.08 -8.41 9.32
CA ASN A 79 -2.79 -8.87 9.81
C ASN A 79 -2.16 -9.74 8.72
N TRP A 80 -0.92 -9.45 8.37
CA TRP A 80 -0.09 -10.23 7.45
C TRP A 80 1.12 -10.77 8.22
N ASP A 81 1.08 -12.08 8.49
CA ASP A 81 2.14 -12.80 9.19
C ASP A 81 2.91 -13.68 8.19
N ALA A 82 4.08 -13.21 7.78
CA ALA A 82 4.94 -13.91 6.83
C ALA A 82 6.05 -14.70 7.53
N THR A 83 6.31 -15.90 7.02
CA THR A 83 7.49 -16.70 7.35
C THR A 83 8.25 -16.99 6.06
N TYR A 84 9.51 -16.60 6.03
CA TYR A 84 10.43 -16.81 4.93
C TYR A 84 11.34 -17.99 5.25
N TYR A 85 11.48 -18.90 4.30
CA TYR A 85 12.42 -20.00 4.30
C TYR A 85 13.43 -19.74 3.19
N ILE A 86 14.71 -19.65 3.54
CA ILE A 86 15.80 -19.38 2.61
C ILE A 86 16.71 -20.61 2.58
N GLU A 87 16.63 -21.34 1.47
CA GLU A 87 17.36 -22.58 1.22
C GLU A 87 18.59 -22.28 0.36
N GLU A 88 19.77 -22.73 0.78
CA GLU A 88 21.03 -22.67 0.04
C GLU A 88 21.77 -24.01 0.19
N SER A 89 22.37 -24.51 -0.91
CA SER A 89 23.06 -25.81 -0.88
C SER A 89 24.18 -25.85 0.15
N GLY A 90 24.23 -26.92 0.95
CA GLY A 90 25.24 -27.11 1.99
C GLY A 90 25.08 -26.21 3.21
N LYS A 91 23.97 -25.49 3.34
CA LYS A 91 23.65 -24.64 4.51
C LYS A 91 22.32 -25.03 5.12
N GLU A 92 22.19 -24.76 6.42
CA GLU A 92 20.90 -24.85 7.10
C GLU A 92 19.91 -23.81 6.54
N THR A 93 18.64 -24.20 6.46
CA THR A 93 17.56 -23.30 6.02
C THR A 93 17.39 -22.17 7.02
N GLN A 94 17.48 -20.93 6.55
CA GLN A 94 17.21 -19.77 7.39
C GLN A 94 15.70 -19.52 7.45
N ILE A 95 15.19 -19.25 8.65
CA ILE A 95 13.79 -18.92 8.89
C ILE A 95 13.70 -17.49 9.42
N VAL A 96 12.94 -16.64 8.72
CA VAL A 96 12.71 -15.24 9.12
C VAL A 96 11.22 -14.99 9.24
N HIS A 97 10.80 -14.39 10.35
CA HIS A 97 9.42 -14.01 10.59
C HIS A 97 9.26 -12.50 10.41
N ASP A 98 8.21 -12.10 9.73
CA ASP A 98 7.82 -10.71 9.53
C ASP A 98 6.32 -10.59 9.78
N LYS A 99 5.93 -9.65 10.64
CA LYS A 99 4.54 -9.42 11.01
C LYS A 99 4.21 -7.98 10.78
N SER A 100 3.11 -7.72 10.09
CA SER A 100 2.64 -6.37 9.82
C SER A 100 1.13 -6.31 9.80
N VAL A 101 0.58 -5.12 10.03
CA VAL A 101 -0.81 -4.80 9.70
C VAL A 101 -0.78 -3.98 8.42
N LEU A 102 -1.50 -4.45 7.41
CA LEU A 102 -1.62 -3.79 6.13
C LEU A 102 -3.03 -3.24 5.97
N ARG A 103 -3.15 -2.16 5.19
CA ARG A 103 -4.42 -1.54 4.84
C ARG A 103 -4.59 -1.46 3.33
N ALA A 104 -5.73 -1.93 2.85
CA ALA A 104 -6.21 -1.68 1.51
C ALA A 104 -7.14 -0.47 1.52
N PHE A 105 -7.33 0.14 0.37
CA PHE A 105 -8.23 1.28 0.24
C PHE A 105 -9.13 1.08 -0.97
N THR A 106 -10.36 1.54 -0.85
CA THR A 106 -11.22 1.71 -2.01
C THR A 106 -10.73 2.89 -2.86
N LYS A 107 -11.06 2.87 -4.15
CA LYS A 107 -10.78 4.00 -5.07
C LYS A 107 -11.41 5.31 -4.56
N ASP A 108 -12.58 5.22 -3.94
CA ASP A 108 -13.30 6.38 -3.38
C ASP A 108 -12.62 6.95 -2.13
N GLU A 109 -12.13 6.11 -1.21
CA GLU A 109 -11.34 6.58 -0.06
C GLU A 109 -10.08 7.32 -0.53
N LEU A 110 -9.33 6.74 -1.48
CA LEU A 110 -8.13 7.38 -2.00
C LEU A 110 -8.43 8.71 -2.69
N SER A 111 -9.52 8.76 -3.48
CA SER A 111 -10.00 9.99 -4.11
C SER A 111 -10.31 11.08 -3.08
N LEU A 112 -11.02 10.73 -2.00
CA LEU A 112 -11.37 11.67 -0.95
C LEU A 112 -10.13 12.17 -0.19
N PHE A 113 -9.22 11.27 0.22
CA PHE A 113 -7.98 11.66 0.90
C PHE A 113 -7.12 12.56 0.04
N LEU A 114 -6.96 12.26 -1.25
CA LEU A 114 -6.20 13.09 -2.18
C LEU A 114 -6.83 14.48 -2.31
N LYS A 115 -8.16 14.55 -2.48
CA LYS A 115 -8.85 15.82 -2.63
C LYS A 115 -8.72 16.72 -1.40
N LEU A 116 -8.90 16.16 -0.21
CA LEU A 116 -8.70 16.88 1.06
C LEU A 116 -7.26 17.41 1.23
N ASN A 117 -6.30 16.76 0.57
CA ASN A 117 -4.88 17.13 0.62
C ASN A 117 -4.39 17.87 -0.63
N ASN A 118 -5.30 18.49 -1.38
CA ASN A 118 -4.99 19.32 -2.56
C ASN A 118 -4.24 18.54 -3.65
N PHE A 119 -4.74 17.36 -3.96
CA PHE A 119 -4.38 16.58 -5.14
C PHE A 119 -5.61 16.29 -5.99
N ASP A 120 -5.45 16.38 -7.30
CA ASP A 120 -6.42 15.87 -8.27
C ASP A 120 -5.89 14.58 -8.91
N ILE A 121 -6.74 13.55 -8.99
CA ILE A 121 -6.37 12.29 -9.64
C ILE A 121 -6.31 12.52 -11.15
N LEU A 122 -5.16 12.22 -11.75
CA LEU A 122 -4.99 12.20 -13.20
C LEU A 122 -5.31 10.82 -13.77
N LYS A 123 -4.91 9.76 -13.06
CA LYS A 123 -5.07 8.39 -13.52
C LYS A 123 -5.10 7.41 -12.34
N VAL A 124 -5.94 6.39 -12.45
CA VAL A 124 -5.84 5.16 -11.65
C VAL A 124 -5.59 4.01 -12.61
N ILE A 125 -4.55 3.22 -12.33
CA ILE A 125 -4.19 2.02 -13.09
C ILE A 125 -4.58 0.83 -12.22
N ASP A 126 -5.44 -0.04 -12.76
CA ASP A 126 -5.86 -1.27 -12.10
C ASP A 126 -4.88 -2.40 -12.42
N GLU A 127 -4.45 -3.13 -11.40
CA GLU A 127 -3.43 -4.19 -11.48
C GLU A 127 -3.93 -5.47 -10.76
N GLY A 128 -5.25 -5.66 -10.68
CA GLY A 128 -5.88 -6.80 -10.01
C GLY A 128 -6.01 -6.58 -8.51
N LEU A 129 -5.19 -7.25 -7.71
CA LEU A 129 -5.23 -7.08 -6.23
C LEU A 129 -4.67 -5.73 -5.77
N SER A 130 -4.09 -4.95 -6.68
CA SER A 130 -3.51 -3.65 -6.43
C SER A 130 -3.95 -2.62 -7.46
N LEU A 131 -3.72 -1.36 -7.12
CA LEU A 131 -3.91 -0.23 -7.99
C LEU A 131 -2.73 0.73 -7.84
N THR A 132 -2.46 1.48 -8.90
CA THR A 132 -1.51 2.59 -8.90
C THR A 132 -2.26 3.90 -9.16
N VAL A 133 -2.05 4.90 -8.30
CA VAL A 133 -2.65 6.23 -8.44
C VAL A 133 -1.60 7.24 -8.90
N VAL A 134 -1.95 8.00 -9.92
CA VAL A 134 -1.21 9.17 -10.40
C VAL A 134 -2.07 10.39 -10.08
N ALA A 135 -1.56 11.26 -9.21
CA ALA A 135 -2.24 12.47 -8.77
C ALA A 135 -1.34 13.70 -8.93
N GLN A 136 -1.93 14.84 -9.23
CA GLN A 136 -1.23 16.10 -9.40
C GLN A 136 -1.55 17.04 -8.26
N LYS A 137 -0.53 17.70 -7.72
CA LYS A 137 -0.70 18.76 -6.73
C LYS A 137 -1.44 19.94 -7.37
N VAL A 138 -2.53 20.35 -6.72
CA VAL A 138 -3.26 21.58 -7.08
C VAL A 138 -2.93 22.71 -6.11
N MET A 139 -2.90 23.93 -6.63
CA MET A 139 -2.83 25.11 -5.77
C MET A 139 -4.16 25.25 -5.03
N LYS A 140 -4.11 25.61 -3.74
CA LYS A 140 -5.32 26.01 -3.03
C LYS A 140 -5.94 27.19 -3.79
N SER A 141 -7.10 26.98 -4.40
CA SER A 141 -7.97 28.09 -4.74
C SER A 141 -8.28 28.80 -3.43
N SER A 142 -7.98 30.09 -3.35
CA SER A 142 -8.41 30.99 -2.28
C SER A 142 -9.94 31.15 -2.33
N LYS A 143 -10.68 30.07 -2.06
CA LYS A 143 -12.09 30.19 -1.71
C LYS A 143 -12.15 30.39 -0.20
N ASN A 144 -12.16 31.67 0.16
CA ASN A 144 -12.66 32.11 1.45
C ASN A 144 -14.07 31.55 1.59
N PHE A 145 -14.27 30.61 2.52
CA PHE A 145 -15.60 30.40 3.05
C PHE A 145 -15.87 31.60 3.96
N ALA A 146 -16.61 32.57 3.41
CA ALA A 146 -17.27 33.62 4.16
C ALA A 146 -18.41 33.04 5.00
#